data_AF-A0A821YMZ4-F1
#
_entry.id   AF-A0A821YMZ4-F1
#
_cell.length_a   1.000
_cell.length_b   1.000
_cell.length_c   1.000
_cell.angle_alpha   90.00
_cell.angle_beta   90.00
_cell.angle_gamma   90.00
#
_symmetry.space_group_name_H-M   'P 1'
#
loop_
_entity.id
_entity.type
_entity.pdbx_description
1 polymer ?
#
loop_
_entity_poly.entity_id
_entity_poly.type
_entity_poly.pdbx_seq_one_letter_code
_entity_poly.pdbx_strand_id
1 'polypeptide(L)'
;DSYVRNKLGQFDWISAEDRCKLCEEVILSDEDTKSWISVSKGESEFNEFVDFDDVSKNLAEFLNFELCESEKLLNHPLKVVYVCGLDHFNKCPYVEKLATEKNIACAVTYRLGASDHRIKALEEKSPNIYYITLDEEREKLVDISSTAIRQQCYNSAKTDLIQLTYPCVIKFLEDKYSKK
;
A
#
# COMPACT_ATOMS: atom_id res chain seq x y z
N ASP A 1 2.71 0.76 -16.01
CA ASP A 1 1.41 1.07 -16.65
C ASP A 1 0.83 -0.04 -17.55
N SER A 2 1.52 -0.50 -18.58
CA SER A 2 1.04 -1.59 -19.46
C SER A 2 0.56 -2.86 -18.73
N TYR A 3 1.22 -3.22 -17.62
CA TYR A 3 0.81 -4.34 -16.75
C TYR A 3 -0.60 -4.17 -16.16
N VAL A 4 -0.89 -3.01 -15.57
CA VAL A 4 -2.18 -2.72 -14.93
C VAL A 4 -3.31 -2.70 -15.98
N ARG A 5 -3.04 -2.12 -17.14
CA ARG A 5 -3.97 -2.10 -18.28
C ARG A 5 -4.33 -3.51 -18.76
N ASN A 6 -3.36 -4.42 -18.80
CA ASN A 6 -3.59 -5.82 -19.17
C ASN A 6 -4.40 -6.58 -18.11
N LYS A 7 -4.22 -6.24 -16.82
CA LYS A 7 -4.90 -6.92 -15.70
C LYS A 7 -6.34 -6.45 -15.49
N LEU A 8 -6.61 -5.16 -15.69
CA LEU A 8 -7.92 -4.54 -15.41
C LEU A 8 -8.76 -4.32 -16.68
N GLY A 9 -8.18 -4.51 -17.86
CA GLY A 9 -8.83 -4.23 -19.14
C GLY A 9 -8.81 -2.74 -19.50
N GLN A 10 -9.37 -2.40 -20.66
CA GLN A 10 -9.29 -1.03 -21.23
C GLN A 10 -10.11 0.04 -20.48
N PHE A 11 -11.06 -0.36 -19.65
CA PHE A 11 -12.06 0.56 -19.08
C PHE A 11 -11.91 0.84 -17.58
N ASP A 12 -11.01 0.12 -16.90
CA ASP A 12 -10.91 0.11 -15.43
C ASP A 12 -9.50 0.53 -14.94
N TRP A 13 -8.76 1.21 -15.81
CA TRP A 13 -7.36 1.58 -15.58
C TRP A 13 -7.24 3.08 -15.24
N ILE A 14 -6.46 3.38 -14.20
CA ILE A 14 -6.04 4.73 -13.80
C ILE A 14 -4.52 4.75 -13.94
N SER A 15 -3.97 5.75 -14.60
CA SER A 15 -2.52 5.84 -14.83
C SER A 15 -1.75 5.86 -13.51
N ALA A 16 -0.49 5.41 -13.51
CA ALA A 16 0.35 5.49 -12.32
C ALA A 16 0.47 6.93 -11.79
N GLU A 17 0.61 7.90 -12.69
CA GLU A 17 0.64 9.33 -12.35
C GLU A 17 -0.60 9.78 -11.57
N ASP A 18 -1.79 9.38 -12.03
CA ASP A 18 -3.05 9.75 -11.39
C ASP A 18 -3.26 9.01 -10.07
N ARG A 19 -2.82 7.75 -9.97
CA ARG A 19 -2.84 7.02 -8.70
C ARG A 19 -1.97 7.71 -7.65
N CYS A 20 -0.77 8.16 -8.02
CA CYS A 20 0.09 8.93 -7.13
C CYS A 20 -0.57 10.24 -6.69
N LYS A 21 -1.16 11.00 -7.62
CA LYS A 21 -1.89 12.25 -7.31
C LYS A 21 -3.06 12.03 -6.35
N LEU A 22 -3.86 10.98 -6.59
CA LEU A 22 -4.96 10.61 -5.70
C LEU A 22 -4.47 10.31 -4.28
N CYS A 23 -3.37 9.57 -4.14
CA CYS A 23 -2.78 9.31 -2.82
C CYS A 23 -2.29 10.61 -2.15
N GLU A 24 -1.62 11.48 -2.90
CA GLU A 24 -1.17 12.80 -2.40
C GLU A 24 -2.36 13.65 -1.91
N GLU A 25 -3.45 13.73 -2.67
CA GLU A 25 -4.65 14.47 -2.28
C GLU A 25 -5.31 13.92 -1.01
N VAL A 26 -5.39 12.59 -0.88
CA VAL A 26 -5.93 11.95 0.33
C VAL A 26 -5.07 12.30 1.54
N ILE A 27 -3.75 12.14 1.43
CA ILE A 27 -2.81 12.43 2.52
C ILE A 27 -2.90 13.90 2.95
N LEU A 28 -2.98 14.82 1.99
CA LEU A 28 -3.08 16.25 2.29
C LEU A 28 -4.42 16.66 2.90
N SER A 29 -5.49 15.93 2.58
CA SER A 29 -6.83 16.20 3.11
C SER A 29 -7.06 15.66 4.52
N ASP A 30 -6.21 14.75 4.98
CA ASP A 30 -6.33 14.05 6.26
C ASP A 30 -5.26 14.53 7.25
N GLU A 31 -5.69 15.32 8.23
CA GLU A 31 -4.84 15.93 9.26
C GLU A 31 -3.98 14.93 10.03
N ASP A 32 -4.48 13.70 10.20
CA ASP A 32 -3.77 12.65 10.93
C ASP A 32 -2.63 12.05 10.12
N THR A 33 -2.71 12.11 8.79
CA THR A 33 -1.71 11.47 7.89
C THR A 33 -0.72 12.45 7.29
N LYS A 34 -1.11 13.72 7.07
CA LYS A 34 -0.31 14.71 6.34
C LYS A 34 1.08 15.00 6.91
N SER A 35 1.30 14.70 8.20
CA SER A 35 2.54 15.01 8.90
C SER A 35 3.61 13.92 8.79
N TRP A 36 3.24 12.70 8.40
CA TRP A 36 4.16 11.55 8.44
C TRP A 36 4.01 10.57 7.27
N ILE A 37 2.94 10.64 6.49
CA ILE A 37 2.78 9.87 5.25
C ILE A 37 3.14 10.75 4.05
N SER A 38 3.83 10.19 3.07
CA SER A 38 4.06 10.83 1.77
C SER A 38 4.06 9.79 0.66
N VAL A 39 3.91 10.24 -0.59
CA VAL A 39 3.95 9.38 -1.78
C VAL A 39 5.33 9.47 -2.42
N SER A 40 5.98 8.32 -2.59
CA SER A 40 7.15 8.20 -3.46
C SER A 40 6.73 7.79 -4.86
N LYS A 41 7.30 8.44 -5.89
CA LYS A 41 7.11 8.10 -7.31
C LYS A 41 8.19 7.15 -7.84
N GLY A 42 9.16 6.77 -7.00
CA GLY A 42 10.31 5.99 -7.42
C GLY A 42 9.95 4.71 -8.18
N GLU A 43 8.97 3.93 -7.68
CA GLU A 43 8.51 2.70 -8.36
C GLU A 43 7.84 3.01 -9.72
N SER A 44 7.04 4.07 -9.81
CA SER A 44 6.26 4.37 -11.02
C SER A 44 7.07 4.99 -12.15
N GLU A 45 8.28 5.48 -11.84
CA GLU A 45 9.21 6.05 -12.82
C GLU A 45 10.04 4.99 -13.56
N PHE A 46 10.05 3.74 -13.10
CA PHE A 46 10.69 2.65 -13.82
C PHE A 46 9.93 2.29 -15.12
N ASN A 47 10.70 2.02 -16.18
CA ASN A 47 10.14 1.63 -17.48
C ASN A 47 9.50 0.23 -17.47
N GLU A 48 9.96 -0.64 -16.57
CA GLU A 48 9.51 -2.01 -16.44
C GLU A 48 8.79 -2.23 -15.10
N PHE A 49 8.10 -3.35 -14.96
CA PHE A 49 7.52 -3.72 -13.69
C PHE A 49 8.63 -4.04 -12.69
N VAL A 50 8.57 -3.43 -11.51
CA VAL A 50 9.50 -3.67 -10.40
C VAL A 50 8.75 -4.39 -9.29
N ASP A 51 9.32 -5.48 -8.79
CA ASP A 51 8.74 -6.21 -7.68
C ASP A 51 8.89 -5.44 -6.36
N PHE A 52 7.96 -5.67 -5.44
CA PHE A 52 7.89 -4.95 -4.17
C PHE A 52 9.12 -5.19 -3.27
N ASP A 53 9.78 -6.35 -3.40
CA ASP A 53 10.96 -6.70 -2.64
C ASP A 53 12.17 -5.90 -3.11
N ASP A 54 12.33 -5.72 -4.43
CA ASP A 54 13.36 -4.85 -5.00
C ASP A 54 13.18 -3.39 -4.57
N VAL A 55 11.94 -2.88 -4.59
CA VAL A 55 11.63 -1.52 -4.09
C VAL A 55 12.02 -1.37 -2.62
N SER A 56 11.67 -2.37 -1.79
CA SER A 56 11.96 -2.35 -0.35
C SER A 56 13.46 -2.41 -0.05
N LYS A 57 14.20 -3.24 -0.79
CA LYS A 57 15.67 -3.39 -0.68
C LYS A 57 16.39 -2.11 -1.07
N ASN A 58 16.07 -1.56 -2.25
CA ASN A 58 16.68 -0.33 -2.74
C ASN A 58 16.42 0.83 -1.78
N LEU A 59 15.22 0.94 -1.22
CA LEU A 59 14.89 1.97 -0.23
C LEU A 59 15.71 1.79 1.07
N ALA A 60 15.82 0.56 1.57
CA ALA A 60 16.59 0.28 2.78
C ALA A 60 18.08 0.58 2.61
N GLU A 61 18.65 0.20 1.47
CA GLU A 61 20.04 0.50 1.11
C GLU A 61 20.27 2.01 0.98
N PHE A 62 19.42 2.70 0.21
CA PHE A 62 19.52 4.14 0.00
C PHE A 62 19.45 4.92 1.32
N LEU A 63 18.43 4.67 2.15
CA LEU A 63 18.25 5.41 3.41
C LEU A 63 19.41 5.17 4.38
N ASN A 64 19.91 3.94 4.47
CA ASN A 64 21.03 3.63 5.37
C ASN A 64 22.35 4.18 4.86
N PHE A 65 22.58 4.17 3.54
CA PHE A 65 23.73 4.80 2.93
C PHE A 65 23.74 6.32 3.21
N GLU A 66 22.64 7.02 2.90
CA GLU A 66 22.55 8.46 3.10
C GLU A 66 22.64 8.83 4.58
N LEU A 67 21.82 8.21 5.44
CA LEU A 67 21.62 8.68 6.81
C LEU A 67 22.64 8.12 7.81
N CYS A 68 23.22 6.95 7.56
CA CYS A 68 24.14 6.30 8.51
C CYS A 68 25.59 6.31 8.04
N GLU A 69 25.84 6.18 6.73
CA GLU A 69 27.21 6.05 6.20
C GLU A 69 27.77 7.38 5.69
N SER A 70 27.03 8.07 4.82
CA SER A 70 27.43 9.31 4.16
C SER A 70 27.30 10.51 5.09
N GLU A 71 26.08 10.84 5.53
CA GLU A 71 25.82 12.04 6.34
C GLU A 71 26.00 11.79 7.84
N LYS A 72 25.94 10.51 8.27
CA LYS A 72 26.06 10.08 9.68
C LYS A 72 25.09 10.81 10.61
N LEU A 73 23.88 11.09 10.14
CA LEU A 73 22.79 11.65 10.92
C LEU A 73 22.25 10.65 11.96
N LEU A 74 22.43 9.35 11.69
CA LEU A 74 22.01 8.26 12.55
C LEU A 74 23.20 7.41 12.99
N ASN A 75 23.21 7.02 14.27
CA ASN A 75 24.24 6.14 14.85
C ASN A 75 23.94 4.65 14.61
N HIS A 76 22.73 4.32 14.20
CA HIS A 76 22.27 2.96 13.98
C HIS A 76 21.46 2.89 12.67
N PRO A 77 21.58 1.77 11.93
CA PRO A 77 20.78 1.57 10.72
C PRO A 77 19.28 1.66 10.97
N LEU A 78 18.57 2.31 10.05
CA LEU A 78 17.11 2.26 9.97
C LEU A 78 16.65 0.90 9.48
N LYS A 79 15.49 0.48 10.00
CA LYS A 79 14.76 -0.67 9.48
C LYS A 79 13.62 -0.18 8.60
N VAL A 80 13.59 -0.62 7.33
CA VAL A 80 12.45 -0.41 6.43
C VAL A 80 11.42 -1.50 6.70
N VAL A 81 10.16 -1.12 6.89
CA VAL A 81 9.06 -2.05 7.13
C VAL A 81 8.17 -2.10 5.90
N TYR A 82 8.15 -3.23 5.21
CA TYR A 82 7.17 -3.48 4.15
C TYR A 82 5.80 -3.77 4.76
N VAL A 83 4.77 -3.01 4.38
CA VAL A 83 3.42 -3.16 4.92
C VAL A 83 2.50 -3.77 3.88
N CYS A 84 1.80 -4.86 4.22
CA CYS A 84 0.83 -5.49 3.32
C CYS A 84 -0.38 -6.07 4.07
N GLY A 85 -1.47 -6.32 3.34
CA GLY A 85 -2.62 -7.05 3.87
C GLY A 85 -2.36 -8.56 3.99
N LEU A 86 -3.05 -9.20 4.93
CA LEU A 86 -3.00 -10.66 5.15
C LEU A 86 -3.35 -11.47 3.89
N ASP A 87 -4.19 -10.93 3.01
CA ASP A 87 -4.55 -11.56 1.74
C ASP A 87 -3.37 -11.60 0.74
N HIS A 88 -2.53 -10.56 0.70
CA HIS A 88 -1.31 -10.54 -0.10
C HIS A 88 -0.27 -11.49 0.49
N PHE A 89 -0.04 -11.39 1.81
CA PHE A 89 0.89 -12.27 2.52
C PHE A 89 0.59 -13.74 2.22
N ASN A 90 -0.66 -14.17 2.38
CA ASN A 90 -1.05 -15.57 2.16
C ASN A 90 -0.77 -16.08 0.74
N LYS A 91 -0.85 -15.21 -0.27
CA LYS A 91 -0.63 -15.54 -1.70
C LYS A 91 0.82 -15.37 -2.14
N CYS A 92 1.62 -14.58 -1.43
CA CYS A 92 2.97 -14.19 -1.82
C CYS A 92 4.01 -14.71 -0.82
N PRO A 93 4.70 -15.83 -1.12
CA PRO A 93 5.73 -16.37 -0.22
C PRO A 93 6.96 -15.45 -0.11
N TYR A 94 7.16 -14.52 -1.04
CA TYR A 94 8.29 -13.61 -1.05
C TYR A 94 8.26 -12.59 0.10
N VAL A 95 7.11 -12.32 0.70
CA VAL A 95 7.02 -11.43 1.89
C VAL A 95 7.77 -12.02 3.07
N GLU A 96 7.65 -13.32 3.32
CA GLU A 96 8.39 -13.99 4.39
C GLU A 96 9.90 -13.96 4.12
N LYS A 97 10.30 -14.22 2.87
CA LYS A 97 11.71 -14.13 2.46
C LYS A 97 12.27 -12.72 2.66
N LEU A 98 11.51 -11.69 2.29
CA LEU A 98 11.91 -10.29 2.43
C LEU A 98 12.22 -9.91 3.89
N ALA A 99 11.48 -10.44 4.87
CA ALA A 99 11.74 -10.20 6.29
C ALA A 99 13.08 -10.77 6.80
N THR A 100 13.76 -11.62 6.02
CA THR A 100 15.10 -12.15 6.34
C THR A 100 16.24 -11.24 5.87
N GLU A 101 15.93 -10.26 5.02
CA GLU A 101 16.92 -9.34 4.45
C GLU A 101 17.40 -8.32 5.51
N LYS A 102 18.64 -7.86 5.34
CA LYS A 102 19.25 -6.92 6.28
C LYS A 102 18.46 -5.61 6.30
N ASN A 103 18.21 -5.07 7.49
CA ASN A 103 17.51 -3.80 7.70
C ASN A 103 16.07 -3.78 7.16
N ILE A 104 15.43 -4.94 6.96
CA ILE A 104 14.05 -5.03 6.51
C ILE A 104 13.21 -5.81 7.53
N ALA A 105 11.97 -5.37 7.72
CA ALA A 105 10.90 -6.12 8.37
C ALA A 105 9.63 -6.08 7.54
N CYS A 106 8.65 -6.90 7.90
CA CYS A 106 7.34 -6.95 7.28
C CYS A 106 6.26 -6.79 8.35
N ALA A 107 5.31 -5.90 8.10
CA ALA A 107 4.10 -5.74 8.90
C ALA A 107 2.90 -6.21 8.07
N VAL A 108 2.17 -7.19 8.59
CA VAL A 108 1.01 -7.79 7.94
C VAL A 108 -0.25 -7.38 8.68
N THR A 109 -1.15 -6.69 8.00
CA THR A 109 -2.41 -6.21 8.59
C THR A 109 -3.51 -7.24 8.42
N TYR A 110 -4.35 -7.42 9.46
CA TYR A 110 -5.52 -8.28 9.40
C TYR A 110 -6.44 -7.93 8.22
N ARG A 111 -7.05 -8.97 7.64
CA ARG A 111 -8.08 -8.85 6.59
C ARG A 111 -9.21 -9.82 6.91
N LEU A 112 -10.45 -9.35 6.82
CA LEU A 112 -11.62 -10.17 7.10
C LEU A 112 -11.67 -11.36 6.13
N GLY A 113 -11.90 -12.56 6.68
CA GLY A 113 -11.99 -13.79 5.89
C GLY A 113 -10.66 -14.35 5.39
N ALA A 114 -9.52 -13.70 5.68
CA ALA A 114 -8.20 -14.28 5.41
C ALA A 114 -7.70 -15.08 6.64
N SER A 115 -7.13 -16.26 6.39
CA SER A 115 -6.57 -17.11 7.45
C SER A 115 -5.31 -16.48 8.06
N ASP A 116 -5.23 -16.41 9.39
CA ASP A 116 -4.11 -15.82 10.12
C ASP A 116 -3.17 -16.83 10.79
N HIS A 117 -3.48 -18.13 10.73
CA HIS A 117 -2.68 -19.18 11.35
C HIS A 117 -1.20 -19.11 10.96
N ARG A 118 -0.90 -18.86 9.67
CA ARG A 118 0.47 -18.82 9.16
C ARG A 118 1.24 -17.61 9.71
N ILE A 119 0.62 -16.43 9.76
CA ILE A 119 1.29 -15.21 10.22
C ILE A 119 1.53 -15.24 11.72
N LYS A 120 0.56 -15.72 12.52
CA LYS A 120 0.72 -15.90 13.98
C LYS A 120 1.90 -16.81 14.31
N ALA A 121 2.01 -17.95 13.62
CA ALA A 121 3.12 -18.89 13.83
C ALA A 121 4.49 -18.32 13.41
N LEU A 122 4.54 -17.33 12.50
CA LEU A 122 5.75 -16.69 12.04
C LEU A 122 6.17 -15.52 12.90
N GLU A 123 5.22 -14.71 13.39
CA GLU A 123 5.47 -13.63 14.33
C GLU A 123 6.15 -14.13 15.61
N GLU A 124 5.75 -15.30 16.12
CA GLU A 124 6.40 -15.94 17.28
C GLU A 124 7.86 -16.35 17.02
N LYS A 125 8.24 -16.56 15.76
CA LYS A 125 9.55 -17.12 15.37
C LYS A 125 10.49 -16.10 14.75
N SER A 126 9.97 -15.02 14.17
CA SER A 126 10.73 -14.04 13.42
C SER A 126 10.60 -12.66 14.04
N PRO A 127 11.70 -12.06 14.54
CA PRO A 127 11.66 -10.71 15.13
C PRO A 127 11.43 -9.59 14.10
N ASN A 128 11.37 -9.93 12.80
CA ASN A 128 11.17 -9.01 11.69
C ASN A 128 9.78 -9.15 11.05
N ILE A 129 8.89 -9.97 11.61
CA ILE A 129 7.52 -10.11 11.15
C ILE A 129 6.60 -9.60 12.26
N TYR A 130 5.74 -8.65 11.91
CA TYR A 130 4.75 -8.07 12.80
C TYR A 130 3.35 -8.36 12.27
N TYR A 131 2.48 -8.90 13.11
CA TYR A 131 1.08 -9.10 12.79
C TYR A 131 0.23 -8.04 13.47
N ILE A 132 -0.38 -7.18 12.67
CA ILE A 132 -1.20 -6.07 13.14
C ILE A 132 -2.67 -6.50 13.07
N THR A 133 -3.21 -6.89 14.22
CA THR A 133 -4.66 -7.14 14.39
C THR A 133 -5.44 -5.83 14.39
N LEU A 134 -6.70 -5.87 13.97
CA LEU A 134 -7.61 -4.74 14.14
C LEU A 134 -8.34 -4.89 15.47
N ASP A 135 -8.53 -3.80 16.21
CA ASP A 135 -9.45 -3.78 17.34
C ASP A 135 -10.90 -3.99 16.83
N GLU A 136 -11.74 -4.66 17.63
CA GLU A 136 -13.09 -5.12 17.27
C GLU A 136 -14.01 -4.03 16.66
N GLU A 137 -13.78 -2.75 16.97
CA GLU A 137 -14.55 -1.61 16.41
C GLU A 137 -14.18 -1.27 14.96
N ARG A 138 -12.94 -1.54 14.52
CA ARG A 138 -12.48 -1.31 13.13
C ARG A 138 -12.82 -2.46 12.18
N GLU A 139 -13.07 -3.66 12.70
CA GLU A 139 -13.35 -4.85 11.87
C GLU A 139 -14.61 -4.71 11.01
N LYS A 140 -15.59 -3.89 11.43
CA LYS A 140 -16.87 -3.75 10.72
C LYS A 140 -16.91 -2.64 9.66
N LEU A 141 -15.96 -1.71 9.67
CA LEU A 141 -16.03 -0.48 8.86
C LEU A 141 -15.06 -0.43 7.66
N VAL A 142 -14.03 -1.28 7.56
CA VAL A 142 -12.85 -0.94 6.72
C VAL A 142 -12.31 -2.06 5.82
N ASP A 143 -13.00 -3.18 5.58
CA ASP A 143 -12.56 -4.12 4.53
C ASP A 143 -13.14 -3.76 3.15
N ILE A 144 -12.68 -2.64 2.61
CA ILE A 144 -13.12 -2.10 1.33
C ILE A 144 -12.04 -2.36 0.28
N SER A 145 -12.38 -3.12 -0.77
CA SER A 145 -11.48 -3.35 -1.89
C SER A 145 -11.60 -2.22 -2.93
N SER A 146 -10.48 -1.84 -3.55
CA SER A 146 -10.50 -0.86 -4.65
C SER A 146 -11.36 -1.33 -5.84
N THR A 147 -11.52 -2.63 -6.04
CA THR A 147 -12.41 -3.19 -7.07
C THR A 147 -13.88 -2.86 -6.77
N ALA A 148 -14.31 -2.96 -5.51
CA ALA A 148 -15.66 -2.61 -5.10
C ALA A 148 -15.93 -1.11 -5.30
N ILE A 149 -14.96 -0.24 -4.94
CA ILE A 149 -15.05 1.21 -5.17
C ILE A 149 -15.25 1.50 -6.66
N ARG A 150 -14.40 0.94 -7.53
CA ARG A 150 -14.51 1.16 -8.98
C ARG A 150 -15.84 0.68 -9.54
N GLN A 151 -16.30 -0.52 -9.18
CA GLN A 151 -17.60 -1.04 -9.62
C GLN A 151 -18.77 -0.12 -9.23
N GLN A 152 -18.76 0.44 -8.01
CA GLN A 152 -19.79 1.37 -7.58
C GLN A 152 -19.72 2.72 -8.30
N CYS A 153 -18.52 3.23 -8.59
CA CYS A 153 -18.34 4.43 -9.42
C CYS A 153 -18.98 4.29 -10.82
N TYR A 154 -18.97 3.08 -11.40
CA TYR A 154 -19.54 2.84 -12.74
C TYR A 154 -21.04 2.53 -12.76
N ASN A 155 -21.63 2.05 -11.65
CA ASN A 155 -22.99 1.49 -11.63
C ASN A 155 -24.09 2.46 -11.13
N SER A 156 -23.81 3.75 -10.98
CA SER A 156 -24.80 4.84 -10.88
C SER A 156 -25.67 4.96 -9.61
N ALA A 157 -25.21 4.51 -8.43
CA ALA A 157 -25.79 4.92 -7.14
C ALA A 157 -24.72 5.64 -6.30
N LYS A 158 -24.49 6.92 -6.63
CA LYS A 158 -23.35 7.73 -6.11
C LYS A 158 -23.41 8.04 -4.61
N THR A 159 -24.57 7.89 -3.99
CA THR A 159 -24.84 8.27 -2.58
C THR A 159 -24.07 7.42 -1.56
N ASP A 160 -23.59 6.23 -1.93
CA ASP A 160 -22.93 5.32 -0.99
C ASP A 160 -21.38 5.42 -1.01
N LEU A 161 -20.79 6.07 -2.02
CA LEU A 161 -19.33 6.15 -2.18
C LEU A 161 -18.63 7.00 -1.12
N ILE A 162 -19.30 8.04 -0.61
CA ILE A 162 -18.75 8.91 0.46
C ILE A 162 -18.50 8.12 1.75
N GLN A 163 -19.22 7.02 1.96
CA GLN A 163 -19.01 6.14 3.10
C GLN A 163 -17.85 5.16 2.89
N LEU A 164 -17.31 5.06 1.67
CA LEU A 164 -16.33 4.04 1.29
C LEU A 164 -14.94 4.61 0.98
N THR A 165 -14.84 5.90 0.66
CA THR A 165 -13.56 6.54 0.33
C THR A 165 -13.61 8.05 0.58
N TYR A 166 -12.47 8.71 0.43
CA TYR A 166 -12.35 10.15 0.67
C TYR A 166 -13.08 10.97 -0.40
N PRO A 167 -13.72 12.10 -0.03
CA PRO A 167 -14.42 12.96 -0.99
C PRO A 167 -13.54 13.48 -2.14
N CYS A 168 -12.25 13.73 -1.88
CA CYS A 168 -11.29 14.15 -2.92
C CYS A 168 -11.12 13.08 -4.01
N VAL A 169 -11.07 11.80 -3.62
CA VAL A 169 -10.97 10.67 -4.57
C VAL A 169 -12.19 10.61 -5.47
N ILE A 170 -13.39 10.75 -4.91
CA ILE A 170 -14.64 10.74 -5.67
C ILE A 170 -14.62 11.86 -6.71
N LYS A 171 -14.32 13.09 -6.27
CA LYS A 171 -14.27 14.26 -7.15
C LYS A 171 -13.26 14.08 -8.30
N PHE A 172 -12.05 13.61 -8.00
CA PHE A 172 -11.03 13.38 -9.02
C PHE A 172 -11.48 12.34 -10.07
N LEU A 173 -12.09 11.24 -9.63
CA LEU A 173 -12.61 10.22 -10.54
C LEU A 173 -13.77 10.77 -11.39
N GLU A 174 -14.60 11.64 -10.83
CA GLU A 174 -15.67 12.32 -11.58
C GLU A 174 -15.12 13.26 -12.65
N ASP A 175 -14.20 14.14 -12.29
CA ASP A 175 -13.67 15.16 -13.18
C ASP A 175 -12.91 14.56 -14.38
N LYS A 176 -12.21 13.45 -14.16
CA LYS A 176 -11.27 12.88 -15.14
C LYS A 176 -11.75 11.61 -15.85
N TYR A 177 -12.56 10.78 -15.18
CA TYR A 177 -12.87 9.42 -15.64
C TYR A 177 -14.37 9.13 -15.79
N SER A 178 -15.26 10.00 -15.32
CA SER A 178 -16.70 9.82 -15.59
C SER A 178 -17.00 10.08 -17.06
N LYS A 179 -17.68 9.13 -17.70
CA LYS A 179 -18.16 9.27 -19.07
C LYS A 179 -19.10 10.48 -19.14
N LYS A 180 -18.77 11.47 -19.97
CA LYS A 180 -19.77 12.40 -20.52
C LYS A 180 -20.67 11.65 -21.49
#